data_AF-A0AAV8UK86-F1
#
_entry.id   AF-A0AAV8UK86-F1
#
_cell.length_a   1.000
_cell.length_b   1.000
_cell.length_c   1.000
_cell.angle_alpha   90.00
_cell.angle_beta   90.00
_cell.angle_gamma   90.00
#
_symmetry.space_group_name_H-M   'P 1'
#
loop_
_entity.id
_entity.type
_entity.pdbx_description
1 polymer ?
#
loop_
_entity_poly.entity_id
_entity_poly.type
_entity_poly.pdbx_seq_one_letter_code
_entity_poly.pdbx_strand_id
1 'polypeptide(L)'
;MDAFVGVLSVGVGVGGSTSGTCSRSGRRRLVVASAGKDGYKLNISEAIMVDLEGESLNSISKMPISAIQGVGEKTEKVLGALGLKTVSDMADYKFYKISRAIAVLESVERDGKRPDSSTMNIDKAVDKDFESKSFGDICDASASALQGISEEKGELLASIGVDTVRKLGEWKYFKWAESIVDLSKFEETK
;
A
#
# COMPACT_ATOMS: atom_id res chain seq x y z
N MET A 1 36.90 -6.60 50.37
CA MET A 1 37.68 -7.81 50.08
C MET A 1 37.17 -8.34 48.75
N ASP A 2 37.82 -8.29 47.60
CA ASP A 2 39.07 -7.78 47.01
C ASP A 2 38.80 -8.02 45.50
N ALA A 3 38.93 -7.12 44.54
CA ALA A 3 40.09 -6.38 44.03
C ALA A 3 40.33 -6.76 42.55
N PHE A 4 41.00 -5.86 41.82
CA PHE A 4 41.69 -6.03 40.52
C PHE A 4 40.85 -6.00 39.22
N VAL A 5 40.83 -4.90 38.43
CA VAL A 5 41.87 -4.23 37.59
C VAL A 5 42.17 -4.98 36.28
N GLY A 6 42.02 -4.28 35.13
CA GLY A 6 42.54 -4.72 33.84
C GLY A 6 42.15 -3.83 32.66
N VAL A 7 42.94 -2.77 32.42
CA VAL A 7 42.91 -1.88 31.23
C VAL A 7 43.78 -2.49 30.11
N LEU A 8 43.37 -2.40 28.84
CA LEU A 8 44.25 -2.27 27.65
C LEU A 8 43.37 -1.93 26.42
N SER A 9 43.36 -0.70 25.89
CA SER A 9 44.27 -0.05 24.93
C SER A 9 44.03 -0.38 23.42
N VAL A 10 43.49 0.64 22.73
CA VAL A 10 43.76 1.20 21.38
C VAL A 10 44.17 0.28 20.22
N GLY A 11 43.40 0.38 19.12
CA GLY A 11 43.84 0.05 17.76
C GLY A 11 43.21 1.00 16.73
N VAL A 12 44.00 1.96 16.24
CA VAL A 12 43.69 2.86 15.13
C VAL A 12 43.95 2.14 13.81
N GLY A 13 43.04 2.23 12.85
CA GLY A 13 43.22 1.72 11.48
C GLY A 13 42.69 2.72 10.45
N VAL A 14 43.61 3.41 9.79
CA VAL A 14 43.42 4.39 8.71
C VAL A 14 43.38 3.68 7.35
N GLY A 15 42.57 4.19 6.42
CA GLY A 15 42.94 4.21 5.00
C GLY A 15 41.95 3.57 4.02
N GLY A 16 41.62 4.29 2.96
CA GLY A 16 41.04 3.68 1.75
C GLY A 16 40.07 4.55 0.93
N SER A 17 40.53 5.70 0.45
CA SER A 17 39.91 6.38 -0.71
C SER A 17 40.27 5.62 -1.98
N THR A 18 39.26 5.17 -2.75
CA THR A 18 39.39 4.99 -4.21
C THR A 18 38.05 5.24 -4.90
N SER A 19 38.01 6.34 -5.64
CA SER A 19 37.12 6.61 -6.76
C SER A 19 37.27 5.56 -7.87
N GLY A 20 36.17 5.09 -8.46
CA GLY A 20 36.21 4.13 -9.56
C GLY A 20 34.89 3.96 -10.31
N THR A 21 34.61 4.91 -11.20
CA THR A 21 33.91 4.77 -12.48
C THR A 21 32.70 3.83 -12.62
N CYS A 22 31.53 4.48 -12.70
CA CYS A 22 30.49 4.33 -13.71
C CYS A 22 30.70 3.23 -14.78
N SER A 23 29.84 2.20 -14.77
CA SER A 23 29.52 1.41 -15.97
C SER A 23 28.03 1.50 -16.25
N ARG A 24 27.71 2.20 -17.34
CA ARG A 24 26.38 2.36 -17.94
C ARG A 24 25.92 1.01 -18.49
N SER A 25 24.96 0.38 -17.82
CA SER A 25 24.14 -0.69 -18.39
C SER A 25 22.73 -0.16 -18.61
N GLY A 26 22.33 -0.10 -19.88
CA GLY A 26 21.17 0.67 -20.33
C GLY A 26 19.84 0.07 -19.87
N ARG A 27 19.13 0.81 -19.03
CA ARG A 27 17.67 0.81 -19.08
C ARG A 27 17.26 1.93 -20.02
N ARG A 28 16.66 1.56 -21.16
CA ARG A 28 15.94 2.51 -22.01
C ARG A 28 14.84 3.13 -21.14
N ARG A 29 15.07 4.36 -20.69
CA ARG A 29 14.05 5.21 -20.08
C ARG A 29 12.98 5.39 -21.15
N LEU A 30 11.79 4.81 -20.94
CA LEU A 30 10.59 5.24 -21.65
C LEU A 30 10.44 6.72 -21.32
N VAL A 31 10.78 7.57 -22.29
CA VAL A 31 10.52 9.00 -22.23
C VAL A 31 9.01 9.13 -22.39
N VAL A 32 8.30 9.09 -21.27
CA VAL A 32 6.94 9.61 -21.21
C VAL A 32 7.09 11.11 -21.32
N ALA A 33 6.56 11.69 -22.39
CA ALA A 33 6.57 13.11 -22.63
C ALA A 33 5.89 13.82 -21.44
N SER A 34 6.67 14.61 -20.69
CA SER A 34 6.18 15.44 -19.58
C SER A 34 5.37 16.60 -20.16
N ALA A 35 4.06 16.44 -20.22
CA ALA A 35 3.12 17.50 -20.52
C ALA A 35 2.60 18.08 -19.19
N GLY A 36 3.32 19.07 -18.65
CA GLY A 36 2.92 19.80 -17.45
C GLY A 36 3.76 21.05 -17.26
N LYS A 37 3.42 22.13 -18.00
CA LYS A 37 3.89 23.49 -17.70
C LYS A 37 2.91 24.09 -16.71
N ASP A 38 3.30 24.08 -15.44
CA ASP A 38 3.10 25.10 -14.41
C ASP A 38 3.52 24.43 -13.11
N GLY A 39 4.38 25.08 -12.32
CA GLY A 39 5.00 24.48 -11.14
C GLY A 39 3.99 24.27 -10.01
N TYR A 40 3.14 23.25 -10.12
CA TYR A 40 2.31 22.77 -9.03
C TYR A 40 3.24 22.15 -7.98
N LYS A 41 3.50 22.87 -6.88
CA LYS A 41 4.17 22.28 -5.72
C LYS A 41 3.12 21.50 -4.94
N LEU A 42 2.90 20.25 -5.31
CA LEU A 42 1.96 19.37 -4.62
C LEU A 42 2.45 19.08 -3.19
N ASN A 43 1.53 19.08 -2.23
CA ASN A 43 1.82 18.76 -0.82
C ASN A 43 1.93 17.24 -0.55
N ILE A 44 1.98 16.40 -1.59
CA ILE A 44 2.00 14.92 -1.49
C ILE A 44 3.36 14.31 -1.82
N SER A 45 4.45 15.05 -1.63
CA SER A 45 5.82 14.65 -2.00
C SER A 45 6.34 13.36 -1.35
N GLU A 46 5.70 12.87 -0.28
CA GLU A 46 6.05 11.57 0.33
C GLU A 46 5.31 10.37 -0.30
N ALA A 47 4.20 10.62 -1.00
CA ALA A 47 3.36 9.57 -1.57
C ALA A 47 3.74 9.23 -3.03
N ILE A 48 4.30 10.19 -3.76
CA ILE A 48 4.64 10.06 -5.19
C ILE A 48 6.14 10.14 -5.42
N MET A 49 6.61 9.60 -6.53
CA MET A 49 8.00 9.73 -6.95
C MET A 49 8.36 11.19 -7.22
N VAL A 50 9.59 11.58 -6.87
CA VAL A 50 10.11 12.96 -7.01
C VAL A 50 9.97 13.50 -8.44
N ASP A 51 10.10 12.64 -9.45
CA ASP A 51 9.97 12.98 -10.87
C ASP A 51 8.54 13.43 -11.27
N LEU A 52 7.52 13.19 -10.43
CA LEU A 52 6.11 13.43 -10.71
C LEU A 52 5.49 14.54 -9.85
N GLU A 53 6.29 15.21 -9.00
CA GLU A 53 5.80 16.21 -8.04
C GLU A 53 5.13 17.44 -8.69
N GLY A 54 5.40 17.71 -9.98
CA GLY A 54 4.85 18.83 -10.73
C GLY A 54 3.63 18.51 -11.61
N GLU A 55 3.17 17.26 -11.63
CA GLU A 55 2.04 16.82 -12.45
C GLU A 55 0.70 17.07 -11.73
N SER A 56 -0.41 17.14 -12.47
CA SER A 56 -1.75 17.25 -11.88
C SER A 56 -2.20 15.93 -11.24
N LEU A 57 -3.11 15.98 -10.26
CA LEU A 57 -3.65 14.77 -9.63
C LEU A 57 -4.39 13.90 -10.64
N ASN A 58 -5.05 14.52 -11.62
CA ASN A 58 -5.72 13.84 -12.73
C ASN A 58 -4.73 13.13 -13.69
N SER A 59 -3.51 13.65 -13.85
CA SER A 59 -2.46 12.95 -14.58
C SER A 59 -1.92 11.76 -13.76
N ILE A 60 -1.68 11.98 -12.46
CA ILE A 60 -1.14 10.97 -11.54
C ILE A 60 -2.09 9.76 -11.40
N SER A 61 -3.41 10.00 -11.35
CA SER A 61 -4.40 8.91 -11.22
C SER A 61 -4.35 7.90 -12.37
N LYS A 62 -3.94 8.35 -13.57
CA LYS A 62 -3.82 7.52 -14.78
C LYS A 62 -2.46 6.85 -14.94
N MET A 63 -1.49 7.21 -14.11
CA MET A 63 -0.13 6.66 -14.15
C MET A 63 -0.09 5.23 -13.59
N PRO A 64 0.96 4.46 -13.94
CA PRO A 64 1.15 3.13 -13.38
C PRO A 64 1.47 3.18 -11.88
N ILE A 65 1.31 2.05 -11.20
CA ILE A 65 1.54 1.92 -9.75
C ILE A 65 2.98 2.28 -9.35
N SER A 66 3.95 2.14 -10.26
CA SER A 66 5.34 2.57 -10.04
C SER A 66 5.51 4.08 -9.82
N ALA A 67 4.47 4.89 -10.06
CA ALA A 67 4.42 6.30 -9.69
C ALA A 67 4.36 6.51 -8.16
N ILE A 68 3.89 5.53 -7.40
CA ILE A 68 3.78 5.61 -5.94
C ILE A 68 5.13 5.26 -5.30
N GLN A 69 5.57 6.12 -4.39
CA GLN A 69 6.82 5.91 -3.68
C GLN A 69 6.75 4.68 -2.75
N GLY A 70 7.78 3.83 -2.79
CA GLY A 70 7.88 2.66 -1.91
C GLY A 70 7.25 1.37 -2.45
N VAL A 71 6.63 1.41 -3.63
CA VAL A 71 6.24 0.20 -4.36
C VAL A 71 7.48 -0.42 -5.00
N GLY A 72 7.83 -1.64 -4.60
CA GLY A 72 8.93 -2.40 -5.19
C GLY A 72 8.49 -3.25 -6.39
N GLU A 73 9.45 -3.75 -7.18
CA GLU A 73 9.20 -4.60 -8.34
C GLU A 73 8.39 -5.87 -8.00
N LYS A 74 8.53 -6.39 -6.77
CA LYS A 74 7.74 -7.54 -6.28
C LYS A 74 6.25 -7.19 -6.19
N THR A 75 5.96 -6.05 -5.58
CA THR A 75 4.59 -5.57 -5.36
C THR A 75 3.92 -5.24 -6.69
N GLU A 76 4.63 -4.61 -7.62
CA GLU A 76 4.10 -4.31 -8.95
C GLU A 76 3.71 -5.57 -9.73
N LYS A 77 4.52 -6.65 -9.66
CA LYS A 77 4.19 -7.94 -10.30
C LYS A 77 2.94 -8.57 -9.70
N VAL A 78 2.82 -8.54 -8.38
CA VAL A 78 1.66 -9.09 -7.66
C VAL A 78 0.38 -8.31 -7.99
N LEU A 79 0.43 -6.98 -7.92
CA LEU A 79 -0.70 -6.12 -8.28
C LEU A 79 -1.05 -6.25 -9.77
N GLY A 80 -0.05 -6.37 -10.64
CA GLY A 80 -0.24 -6.64 -12.06
C GLY A 80 -0.94 -7.97 -12.33
N ALA A 81 -0.62 -9.02 -11.58
CA ALA A 81 -1.30 -10.31 -11.64
C ALA A 81 -2.76 -10.24 -11.16
N LEU A 82 -3.07 -9.32 -10.23
CA LEU A 82 -4.44 -9.02 -9.80
C LEU A 82 -5.20 -8.16 -10.82
N GLY A 83 -4.55 -7.70 -11.88
CA GLY A 83 -5.13 -6.82 -12.91
C GLY A 83 -5.07 -5.33 -12.56
N LEU A 84 -4.37 -4.96 -11.49
CA LEU A 84 -4.18 -3.58 -11.05
C LEU A 84 -2.96 -3.01 -11.74
N LYS A 85 -3.15 -2.07 -12.67
CA LYS A 85 -2.05 -1.47 -13.44
C LYS A 85 -1.86 0.00 -13.12
N THR A 86 -2.95 0.71 -12.83
CA THR A 86 -2.95 2.15 -12.60
C THR A 86 -3.27 2.48 -11.14
N VAL A 87 -2.95 3.72 -10.75
CA VAL A 87 -3.33 4.27 -9.43
C VAL A 87 -4.86 4.28 -9.27
N SER A 88 -5.60 4.57 -10.35
CA SER A 88 -7.07 4.49 -10.36
C SER A 88 -7.59 3.08 -10.08
N ASP A 89 -7.01 2.05 -10.71
CA ASP A 89 -7.44 0.66 -10.47
C ASP A 89 -7.23 0.25 -9.02
N MET A 90 -6.12 0.70 -8.40
CA MET A 90 -5.87 0.47 -6.99
C MET A 90 -6.93 1.15 -6.11
N ALA A 91 -7.23 2.42 -6.37
CA ALA A 91 -8.23 3.16 -5.62
C ALA A 91 -9.62 2.52 -5.72
N ASP A 92 -9.99 2.00 -6.89
CA ASP A 92 -11.29 1.39 -7.15
C ASP A 92 -11.38 -0.10 -6.83
N TYR A 93 -10.32 -0.66 -6.24
CA TYR A 93 -10.28 -2.08 -5.92
C TYR A 93 -11.34 -2.47 -4.89
N LYS A 94 -12.33 -3.28 -5.32
CA LYS A 94 -13.50 -3.70 -4.52
C LYS A 94 -13.10 -4.23 -3.14
N PHE A 95 -12.13 -5.15 -3.09
CA PHE A 95 -11.75 -5.84 -1.86
C PHE A 95 -11.06 -4.91 -0.87
N TYR A 96 -10.28 -3.94 -1.35
CA TYR A 96 -9.70 -2.90 -0.51
C TYR A 96 -10.80 -2.03 0.13
N LYS A 97 -11.77 -1.54 -0.66
CA LYS A 97 -12.88 -0.72 -0.13
C LYS A 97 -13.70 -1.45 0.94
N ILE A 98 -13.99 -2.74 0.71
CA ILE A 98 -14.68 -3.58 1.69
C ILE A 98 -13.84 -3.74 2.96
N SER A 99 -12.57 -4.10 2.82
CA SER A 99 -11.66 -4.31 3.95
C SER A 99 -11.48 -3.05 4.79
N ARG A 100 -11.32 -1.89 4.12
CA ARG A 100 -11.23 -0.58 4.78
C ARG A 100 -12.50 -0.25 5.54
N ALA A 101 -13.67 -0.49 4.93
CA ALA A 101 -14.96 -0.23 5.59
C ALA A 101 -15.15 -1.11 6.84
N ILE A 102 -14.79 -2.39 6.76
CA ILE A 102 -14.84 -3.32 7.89
C ILE A 102 -13.89 -2.86 9.00
N ALA A 103 -12.63 -2.56 8.68
CA ALA A 103 -11.64 -2.10 9.68
C ALA A 103 -12.05 -0.78 10.36
N VAL A 104 -12.71 0.14 9.64
CA VAL A 104 -13.24 1.37 10.23
C VAL A 104 -14.41 1.07 11.16
N LEU A 105 -15.34 0.21 10.75
CA LEU A 105 -16.52 -0.13 11.56
C LEU A 105 -16.21 -1.01 12.77
N GLU A 106 -15.16 -1.81 12.70
CA GLU A 106 -14.66 -2.57 13.84
C GLU A 106 -14.35 -1.65 15.03
N SER A 107 -13.74 -0.48 14.79
CA SER A 107 -13.39 0.47 15.86
C SER A 107 -14.59 1.04 16.62
N VAL A 108 -15.79 0.94 16.04
CA VAL A 108 -17.05 1.37 16.68
C VAL A 108 -17.88 0.20 17.20
N GLU A 109 -17.45 -1.03 16.94
CA GLU A 109 -18.09 -2.23 17.47
C GLU A 109 -17.92 -2.27 19.00
N ARG A 110 -18.99 -2.66 19.71
CA ARG A 110 -18.92 -2.91 21.15
C ARG A 110 -18.59 -4.37 21.36
N ASP A 111 -17.49 -4.63 22.06
CA ASP A 111 -17.06 -5.97 22.46
C ASP A 111 -18.25 -6.78 23.02
N GLY A 112 -18.56 -7.89 22.35
CA GLY A 112 -19.55 -8.87 22.81
C GLY A 112 -21.02 -8.44 22.82
N LYS A 113 -21.41 -7.38 22.09
CA LYS A 113 -22.82 -6.90 22.07
C LYS A 113 -23.45 -6.85 20.69
N ARG A 114 -23.24 -7.89 19.88
CA ARG A 114 -24.15 -8.12 18.76
C ARG A 114 -25.49 -8.62 19.32
N PRO A 115 -26.61 -7.92 19.14
CA PRO A 115 -27.90 -8.47 19.55
C PRO A 115 -28.21 -9.68 18.67
N ASP A 116 -28.66 -10.78 19.27
CA ASP A 116 -28.95 -12.04 18.56
C ASP A 116 -29.95 -11.90 17.40
N SER A 117 -30.73 -10.81 17.40
CA SER A 117 -31.67 -10.45 16.34
C SER A 117 -31.07 -9.63 15.19
N SER A 118 -29.77 -9.29 15.23
CA SER A 118 -29.13 -8.52 14.17
C SER A 118 -28.54 -9.45 13.11
N THR A 119 -29.22 -9.51 11.97
CA THR A 119 -28.67 -10.11 10.74
C THR A 119 -27.52 -9.24 10.23
N MET A 120 -26.44 -9.85 9.76
CA MET A 120 -25.35 -9.09 9.14
C MET A 120 -25.87 -8.62 7.78
N ASN A 121 -25.56 -7.40 7.36
CA ASN A 121 -26.05 -6.86 6.09
C ASN A 121 -24.97 -6.91 4.98
N ILE A 122 -23.98 -7.81 5.11
CA ILE A 122 -22.75 -7.83 4.27
C ILE A 122 -22.61 -9.16 3.51
N ASP A 123 -23.73 -9.81 3.21
CA ASP A 123 -23.81 -11.13 2.57
C ASP A 123 -23.15 -11.21 1.18
N LYS A 124 -22.82 -10.07 0.56
CA LYS A 124 -22.18 -9.98 -0.76
C LYS A 124 -20.69 -9.60 -0.72
N ALA A 125 -20.13 -9.45 0.48
CA ALA A 125 -18.76 -8.99 0.65
C ALA A 125 -17.88 -10.03 1.38
N VAL A 126 -18.45 -10.81 2.29
CA VAL A 126 -17.76 -11.88 3.01
C VAL A 126 -18.22 -13.25 2.55
N ASP A 127 -17.39 -14.27 2.76
CA ASP A 127 -17.78 -15.65 2.55
C ASP A 127 -18.85 -16.09 3.56
N LYS A 128 -19.64 -17.11 3.21
CA LYS A 128 -20.76 -17.63 4.02
C LYS A 128 -20.32 -18.07 5.41
N ASP A 129 -19.08 -18.57 5.51
CA ASP A 129 -18.49 -19.01 6.78
C ASP A 129 -18.20 -17.85 7.75
N PHE A 130 -18.24 -16.60 7.27
CA PHE A 130 -17.91 -15.39 8.03
C PHE A 130 -19.10 -14.45 8.24
N GLU A 131 -20.27 -14.71 7.64
CA GLU A 131 -21.48 -13.88 7.78
C GLU A 131 -22.00 -13.77 9.23
N SER A 132 -21.73 -14.77 10.06
CA SER A 132 -22.17 -14.83 11.47
C SER A 132 -21.16 -14.27 12.47
N LYS A 133 -19.95 -13.91 12.04
CA LYS A 133 -18.85 -13.50 12.92
C LYS A 133 -18.87 -12.00 13.24
N SER A 134 -18.05 -11.56 14.21
CA SER A 134 -17.86 -10.13 14.50
C SER A 134 -16.97 -9.46 13.45
N PHE A 135 -16.96 -8.12 13.39
CA PHE A 135 -16.03 -7.43 12.48
C PHE A 135 -14.58 -7.68 12.88
N GLY A 136 -14.28 -7.79 14.18
CA GLY A 136 -12.96 -8.16 14.67
C GLY A 136 -12.48 -9.50 14.12
N ASP A 137 -13.33 -10.55 14.20
CA ASP A 137 -13.00 -11.88 13.67
C ASP A 137 -12.79 -11.86 12.15
N ILE A 138 -13.54 -11.03 11.43
CA ILE A 138 -13.40 -10.87 9.97
C ILE A 138 -12.11 -10.13 9.62
N CYS A 139 -11.76 -9.09 10.40
CA CYS A 139 -10.51 -8.34 10.24
C CYS A 139 -9.28 -9.23 10.43
N ASP A 140 -9.33 -10.15 11.40
CA ASP A 140 -8.24 -11.07 11.72
C ASP A 140 -8.22 -12.30 10.79
N ALA A 141 -9.29 -12.53 10.02
CA ALA A 141 -9.33 -13.56 9.00
C ALA A 141 -8.39 -13.25 7.83
N SER A 142 -8.04 -14.31 7.07
CA SER A 142 -7.24 -14.18 5.86
C SER A 142 -7.99 -13.46 4.75
N ALA A 143 -7.27 -12.89 3.78
CA ALA A 143 -7.88 -12.22 2.63
C ALA A 143 -8.86 -13.11 1.85
N SER A 144 -8.71 -14.45 1.90
CA SER A 144 -9.63 -15.42 1.29
C SER A 144 -11.03 -15.43 1.91
N ALA A 145 -11.22 -14.84 3.10
CA ALA A 145 -12.53 -14.69 3.72
C ALA A 145 -13.45 -13.71 2.96
N LEU A 146 -12.90 -12.93 2.01
CA LEU A 146 -13.68 -12.04 1.16
C LEU A 146 -14.24 -12.77 -0.05
N GLN A 147 -15.53 -12.59 -0.29
CA GLN A 147 -16.23 -13.24 -1.39
C GLN A 147 -15.66 -12.79 -2.74
N GLY A 148 -15.04 -13.71 -3.48
CA GLY A 148 -14.49 -13.48 -4.82
C GLY A 148 -12.96 -13.39 -4.90
N ILE A 149 -12.25 -13.57 -3.77
CA ILE A 149 -10.81 -13.83 -3.77
C ILE A 149 -10.61 -15.34 -3.89
N SER A 150 -9.94 -15.79 -4.96
CA SER A 150 -9.49 -17.18 -5.05
C SER A 150 -8.28 -17.41 -4.14
N GLU A 151 -8.06 -18.65 -3.73
CA GLU A 151 -6.90 -19.03 -2.89
C GLU A 151 -5.58 -18.53 -3.48
N GLU A 152 -5.39 -18.68 -4.80
CA GLU A 152 -4.22 -18.19 -5.53
C GLU A 152 -4.00 -16.67 -5.34
N LYS A 153 -5.07 -15.87 -5.36
CA LYS A 153 -4.99 -14.42 -5.15
C LYS A 153 -4.70 -14.09 -3.68
N GLY A 154 -5.24 -14.89 -2.77
CA GLY A 154 -4.93 -14.80 -1.33
C GLY A 154 -3.43 -15.04 -1.07
N GLU A 155 -2.83 -16.04 -1.70
CA GLU A 155 -1.39 -16.32 -1.58
C GLU A 155 -0.52 -15.21 -2.18
N LEU A 156 -0.93 -14.66 -3.32
CA LEU A 156 -0.26 -13.51 -3.93
C LEU A 156 -0.26 -12.30 -2.99
N LEU A 157 -1.39 -12.00 -2.34
CA LEU A 157 -1.48 -10.95 -1.33
C LEU A 157 -0.65 -11.27 -0.07
N ALA A 158 -0.63 -12.53 0.37
CA ALA A 158 0.21 -12.95 1.49
C ALA A 158 1.71 -12.75 1.17
N SER A 159 2.14 -12.96 -0.08
CA SER A 159 3.54 -12.82 -0.51
C SER A 159 4.11 -11.40 -0.38
N ILE A 160 3.24 -10.38 -0.40
CA ILE A 160 3.60 -8.96 -0.19
C ILE A 160 3.45 -8.53 1.27
N GLY A 161 3.10 -9.45 2.18
CA GLY A 161 2.86 -9.19 3.60
C GLY A 161 1.44 -8.72 3.91
N VAL A 162 0.48 -8.96 3.02
CA VAL A 162 -0.94 -8.64 3.19
C VAL A 162 -1.73 -9.95 3.34
N ASP A 163 -1.60 -10.57 4.51
CA ASP A 163 -2.17 -11.85 4.89
C ASP A 163 -3.63 -11.74 5.38
N THR A 164 -3.97 -10.66 6.09
CA THR A 164 -5.29 -10.47 6.73
C THR A 164 -6.13 -9.41 6.03
N VAL A 165 -7.46 -9.48 6.20
CA VAL A 165 -8.40 -8.45 5.74
C VAL A 165 -8.05 -7.07 6.32
N ARG A 166 -7.71 -7.00 7.61
CA ARG A 166 -7.27 -5.76 8.27
C ARG A 166 -6.09 -5.12 7.54
N LYS A 167 -5.01 -5.89 7.34
CA LYS A 167 -3.81 -5.41 6.64
C LYS A 167 -4.12 -4.94 5.21
N LEU A 168 -5.04 -5.58 4.50
CA LEU A 168 -5.46 -5.14 3.17
C LEU A 168 -6.14 -3.77 3.23
N GLY A 169 -7.07 -3.58 4.16
CA GLY A 169 -7.78 -2.31 4.36
C GLY A 169 -6.91 -1.19 4.94
N GLU A 170 -5.86 -1.54 5.69
CA GLU A 170 -4.97 -0.58 6.35
C GLU A 170 -3.74 -0.18 5.54
N TRP A 171 -3.50 -0.85 4.40
CA TRP A 171 -2.27 -0.70 3.65
C TRP A 171 -2.10 0.72 3.08
N LYS A 172 -0.95 1.34 3.38
CA LYS A 172 -0.67 2.75 3.06
C LYS A 172 -0.78 3.11 1.58
N TYR A 173 -0.34 2.22 0.67
CA TYR A 173 -0.33 2.53 -0.76
C TYR A 173 -1.74 2.62 -1.36
N PHE A 174 -2.66 1.76 -0.92
CA PHE A 174 -4.05 1.85 -1.33
C PHE A 174 -4.73 3.11 -0.76
N LYS A 175 -4.43 3.47 0.49
CA LYS A 175 -4.93 4.72 1.11
C LYS A 175 -4.47 5.96 0.35
N TRP A 176 -3.21 6.00 -0.07
CA TRP A 176 -2.68 7.09 -0.88
C TRP A 176 -3.35 7.13 -2.26
N ALA A 177 -3.44 6.00 -2.94
CA ALA A 177 -4.11 5.91 -4.25
C ALA A 177 -5.57 6.40 -4.18
N GLU A 178 -6.32 5.93 -3.20
CA GLU A 178 -7.70 6.35 -2.95
C GLU A 178 -7.80 7.85 -2.68
N SER A 179 -6.94 8.39 -1.82
CA SER A 179 -6.92 9.82 -1.50
C SER A 179 -6.57 10.69 -2.73
N ILE A 180 -5.62 10.24 -3.56
CA ILE A 180 -5.25 10.94 -4.80
C ILE A 180 -6.44 10.97 -5.77
N VAL A 181 -7.11 9.83 -5.97
CA VAL A 181 -8.25 9.73 -6.88
C VAL A 181 -9.43 10.54 -6.37
N ASP A 182 -9.71 10.53 -5.07
CA ASP A 182 -10.79 11.32 -4.49
C ASP A 182 -10.53 12.82 -4.59
N LEU A 183 -9.30 13.27 -4.31
CA LEU A 183 -8.93 14.68 -4.47
C LEU A 183 -8.88 15.12 -5.93
N SER A 184 -8.54 14.23 -6.86
CA SER A 184 -8.53 14.55 -8.30
C SER A 184 -9.90 14.99 -8.83
N LYS A 185 -11.00 14.58 -8.16
CA LYS A 185 -12.37 14.99 -8.51
C LYS A 185 -12.65 16.47 -8.19
N PHE A 186 -11.87 17.06 -7.28
CA PHE A 186 -12.00 18.47 -6.85
C PHE A 186 -10.96 19.38 -7.50
N GLU A 187 -10.14 18.84 -8.42
CA GLU A 187 -9.16 19.61 -9.16
C GLU A 187 -9.85 20.37 -10.31
N GLU A 188 -9.91 21.70 -10.19
CA GLU A 188 -10.22 22.57 -11.33
C GLU A 188 -8.90 22.91 -12.03
N THR A 189 -8.57 22.17 -13.09
CA THR A 189 -7.51 22.58 -14.04
C THR A 189 -7.91 23.92 -14.66
N LYS A 190 -7.20 24.98 -14.27
CA LYS A 190 -7.29 26.32 -14.88
C LYS A 190 -6.46 26.42 -16.15
#